data_AF-A0A653DPN2-F1
#
_entry.id   AF-A0A653DPN2-F1
#
_cell.length_a   1.000
_cell.length_b   1.000
_cell.length_c   1.000
_cell.angle_alpha   90.00
_cell.angle_beta   90.00
_cell.angle_gamma   90.00
#
_symmetry.space_group_name_H-M   'P 1'
#
loop_
_entity.id
_entity.type
_entity.pdbx_description
1 polymer ?
#
loop_
_entity_poly.entity_id
_entity_poly.type
_entity_poly.pdbx_seq_one_letter_code
_entity_poly.pdbx_strand_id
1 'polypeptide(L)'
;LQVKQSKGLKKADKLISDSQERAYWRVHRPPPGMVSPLEQCPVPTRTWSTGCRTRKRTIEDCRREVELLRSSLNKTRIKVSQALESMMQHVEIYTEYDPLITPTQPSNPWVSEDLAYWQLNSPLEVMMHRLRKSFEVMVK
;
A
#
# COMPACT_ATOMS: atom_id res chain seq x y z
N LEU A 1 39.80 15.99 21.63
CA LEU A 1 40.74 15.02 20.99
C LEU A 1 40.60 15.03 19.47
N GLN A 2 39.38 14.98 18.92
CA GLN A 2 39.10 15.08 17.48
C GLN A 2 39.68 16.34 16.81
N VAL A 3 39.47 17.54 17.38
CA VAL A 3 40.08 18.79 16.85
C VAL A 3 41.61 18.74 16.80
N LYS A 4 42.26 18.01 17.71
CA LYS A 4 43.72 17.82 17.69
C LYS A 4 44.13 16.86 16.57
N GLN A 5 43.35 15.81 16.34
CA GLN A 5 43.56 14.86 15.23
C GLN A 5 43.35 15.54 13.87
N SER A 6 42.36 16.43 13.73
CA SER A 6 42.09 17.18 12.49
C SER A 6 43.19 18.18 12.12
N LYS A 7 44.08 18.56 13.04
CA LYS A 7 45.21 19.48 12.77
C LYS A 7 46.36 18.81 12.02
N GLY A 8 46.48 17.48 12.09
CA GLY A 8 47.50 16.71 11.37
C GLY A 8 47.09 16.27 9.96
N LEU A 9 45.84 16.51 9.58
CA LEU A 9 45.30 16.10 8.28
C LEU A 9 45.56 17.14 7.19
N LYS A 10 45.68 16.67 5.94
CA LYS A 10 45.75 17.56 4.78
C LYS A 10 44.44 18.32 4.62
N LYS A 11 44.49 19.52 4.03
CA LYS A 11 43.34 20.43 3.91
C LYS A 11 42.12 19.77 3.23
N ALA A 12 42.35 18.96 2.19
CA ALA A 12 41.29 18.25 1.48
C ALA A 12 40.59 17.21 2.38
N ASP A 13 41.37 16.39 3.10
CA ASP A 13 40.84 15.35 4.00
C ASP A 13 40.02 15.96 5.14
N LYS A 14 40.48 17.10 5.67
CA LYS A 14 39.74 17.85 6.69
C LYS A 14 38.38 18.36 6.17
N LEU A 15 38.32 18.86 4.93
CA LEU A 15 37.08 19.32 4.31
C LEU A 15 36.10 18.15 4.11
N ILE A 16 36.59 17.02 3.64
CA ILE A 16 35.76 15.82 3.43
C ILE A 16 35.18 15.35 4.76
N SER A 17 36.01 15.23 5.80
CA SER A 17 35.57 14.79 7.13
C SER A 17 34.53 15.73 7.75
N ASP A 18 34.74 17.05 7.67
CA ASP A 18 33.79 18.07 8.13
C ASP A 18 32.48 18.02 7.33
N SER A 19 32.56 17.80 6.01
CA SER A 19 31.38 17.62 5.16
C SER A 19 30.59 16.35 5.51
N GLN A 20 31.27 15.23 5.79
CA GLN A 20 30.63 13.98 6.20
C GLN A 20 29.92 14.12 7.54
N GLU A 21 30.56 14.76 8.52
CA GLU A 21 29.96 15.02 9.83
C GLU A 21 28.73 15.94 9.71
N ARG A 22 28.82 17.01 8.90
CA ARG A 22 27.65 17.87 8.62
C ARG A 22 26.52 17.10 7.94
N ALA A 23 26.84 16.25 6.96
CA ALA A 23 25.84 15.45 6.26
C ALA A 23 25.13 14.47 7.22
N TYR A 24 25.87 13.80 8.10
CA TYR A 24 25.31 12.97 9.16
C TYR A 24 24.32 13.75 10.02
N TRP A 25 24.73 14.91 10.54
CA TRP A 25 23.87 15.70 11.41
C TRP A 25 22.64 16.29 10.70
N ARG A 26 22.70 16.56 9.39
CA ARG A 26 21.52 16.98 8.62
C ARG A 26 20.44 15.90 8.57
N VAL A 27 20.83 14.62 8.54
CA VAL A 27 19.88 13.50 8.54
C VAL A 27 19.30 13.27 9.93
N HIS A 28 20.14 13.34 10.97
CA HIS A 28 19.75 13.04 12.35
C HIS A 28 19.08 14.20 13.09
N ARG A 29 19.33 15.44 12.65
CA ARG A 29 18.79 16.68 13.22
C ARG A 29 18.44 17.65 12.09
N PRO A 30 17.43 17.31 11.27
CA PRO A 30 17.04 18.14 10.14
C PRO A 30 16.53 19.51 10.62
N PRO A 31 16.72 20.59 9.84
CA PRO A 31 16.15 21.89 10.15
C PRO A 31 14.62 21.83 10.31
N PRO A 32 14.02 22.74 11.11
CA PRO A 32 12.56 22.83 11.21
C PRO A 32 11.90 22.95 9.83
N GLY A 33 10.82 22.19 9.61
CA GLY A 33 10.11 22.15 8.32
C GLY A 33 10.65 21.14 7.31
N MET A 34 11.76 20.46 7.60
CA MET A 34 12.26 19.35 6.78
C MET A 34 11.80 18.01 7.35
N VAL A 35 11.27 17.15 6.49
CA VAL A 35 10.89 15.77 6.87
C VAL A 35 12.14 15.00 7.28
N SER A 36 12.07 14.30 8.42
CA SER A 36 13.19 13.47 8.86
C SER A 36 13.13 12.12 8.13
N PRO A 37 14.19 11.71 7.41
CA PRO A 37 14.27 10.37 6.83
C PRO A 37 14.29 9.25 7.89
N LEU A 38 14.57 9.60 9.16
CA LEU A 38 14.59 8.70 10.30
C LEU A 38 13.28 8.73 11.10
N GLU A 39 12.28 9.46 10.62
CA GLU A 39 10.96 9.48 11.24
C GLU A 39 10.41 8.06 11.29
N GLN A 40 10.19 7.57 12.51
CA GLN A 40 9.60 6.26 12.70
C GLN A 40 8.12 6.35 12.34
N CYS A 41 7.66 5.39 11.54
CA CYS A 41 6.24 5.25 11.30
C CYS A 41 5.52 5.16 12.67
N PRO A 42 4.47 5.96 12.91
CA PRO A 42 3.75 5.95 14.18
C PRO A 42 3.12 4.59 14.50
N VAL A 43 3.02 3.70 13.50
CA VAL A 43 2.61 2.31 13.67
C VAL A 43 3.86 1.43 13.85
N PRO A 44 4.12 0.89 15.05
CA PRO A 44 5.24 -0.02 15.24
C PRO A 44 5.03 -1.26 14.39
N THR A 45 5.89 -1.47 13.39
CA THR A 45 5.94 -2.75 12.69
C THR A 45 6.45 -3.79 13.70
N ARG A 46 5.81 -4.97 13.79
CA ARG A 46 6.22 -6.07 14.71
C ARG A 46 7.71 -6.42 14.66
N THR A 47 8.38 -6.07 13.57
CA THR A 47 9.80 -6.29 13.29
C THR A 47 10.71 -5.19 13.85
N TRP A 48 10.21 -3.97 14.09
CA TRP A 48 11.03 -2.81 14.45
C TRP A 48 11.22 -2.65 15.97
N SER A 49 10.33 -3.20 16.80
CA SER A 49 10.55 -3.18 18.24
C SER A 49 11.78 -4.02 18.58
N THR A 50 12.88 -3.34 18.90
CA THR A 50 14.07 -3.89 19.54
C THR A 50 13.65 -4.85 20.65
N GLY A 51 13.65 -6.15 20.34
CA GLY A 51 13.19 -7.18 21.26
C GLY A 51 11.86 -7.83 20.91
N CYS A 52 11.72 -8.38 19.69
CA CYS A 52 11.31 -9.78 19.64
C CYS A 52 12.42 -10.59 20.34
N ARG A 53 12.47 -10.47 21.67
CA ARG A 53 13.32 -11.30 22.50
C ARG A 53 12.91 -12.71 22.12
N THR A 54 13.89 -13.58 21.94
CA THR A 54 13.74 -15.04 21.92
C THR A 54 13.16 -15.49 23.26
N ARG A 55 11.94 -15.05 23.60
CA ARG A 55 11.20 -15.48 24.75
C ARG A 55 10.86 -16.92 24.48
N LYS A 56 11.32 -17.80 25.38
CA LYS A 56 10.97 -19.21 25.34
C LYS A 56 9.44 -19.32 25.24
N ARG A 57 8.96 -20.11 24.29
CA ARG A 57 7.52 -20.37 24.13
C ARG A 57 6.99 -20.96 25.44
N THR A 58 5.84 -20.46 25.89
CA THR A 58 5.13 -21.02 27.04
C THR A 58 4.29 -22.24 26.62
N ILE A 59 3.81 -23.00 27.59
CA ILE A 59 2.88 -24.12 27.34
C ILE A 59 1.59 -23.59 26.71
N GLU A 60 1.14 -22.41 27.12
CA GLU A 60 -0.03 -21.71 26.56
C GLU A 60 0.19 -21.34 25.10
N ASP A 61 1.40 -20.93 24.73
CA ASP A 61 1.75 -20.64 23.33
C ASP A 61 1.69 -21.91 22.48
N CYS A 62 2.21 -23.03 22.98
CA CYS A 62 2.14 -24.33 22.30
C CYS A 62 0.68 -24.81 22.16
N ARG A 63 -0.14 -24.68 23.20
CA ARG A 63 -1.57 -25.03 23.17
C ARG A 63 -2.32 -24.21 22.11
N ARG A 64 -2.05 -22.90 22.05
CA ARG A 64 -2.63 -22.00 21.03
C ARG A 64 -2.20 -22.38 19.62
N GLU A 65 -0.93 -22.73 19.42
CA GLU A 65 -0.43 -23.18 18.11
C GLU A 65 -1.08 -24.49 17.68
N VAL A 66 -1.23 -25.47 18.58
CA VAL A 66 -1.95 -26.72 18.30
C VAL A 66 -3.39 -26.43 17.87
N GLU A 67 -4.09 -25.54 18.56
CA GLU A 67 -5.46 -25.15 18.21
C GLU A 67 -5.52 -24.45 16.83
N LEU A 68 -4.60 -23.54 16.56
CA LEU A 68 -4.50 -22.86 15.25
C LEU A 68 -4.23 -23.85 14.12
N LEU A 69 -3.36 -24.84 14.34
CA LEU A 69 -3.06 -25.88 13.35
C LEU A 69 -4.26 -26.78 13.11
N ARG A 70 -4.94 -27.23 14.17
CA ARG A 70 -6.19 -28.02 14.06
C ARG A 70 -7.26 -27.26 13.29
N SER A 71 -7.50 -26.00 13.64
CA SER A 71 -8.42 -25.12 12.92
C SER A 71 -8.02 -24.97 11.44
N SER A 72 -6.73 -24.86 11.14
CA SER A 72 -6.22 -24.67 9.78
C SER A 72 -6.30 -25.91 8.90
N LEU A 73 -6.34 -27.11 9.48
CA LEU A 73 -6.56 -28.36 8.76
C LEU A 73 -8.01 -28.50 8.29
N ASN A 74 -8.97 -27.94 9.04
CA ASN A 74 -10.40 -28.02 8.72
C ASN A 74 -10.85 -27.00 7.65
N LYS A 75 -9.96 -26.12 7.20
CA LYS A 75 -10.28 -25.12 6.16
C LYS A 75 -10.21 -25.76 4.78
N THR A 76 -11.31 -25.69 4.04
CA THR A 76 -11.33 -26.03 2.61
C THR A 76 -10.33 -25.14 1.86
N ARG A 77 -9.49 -25.76 1.03
CA ARG A 77 -8.52 -25.07 0.19
C ARG A 77 -8.79 -25.40 -1.27
N ILE A 78 -8.64 -24.41 -2.13
CA ILE A 78 -8.64 -24.59 -3.58
C ILE A 78 -7.20 -24.70 -4.08
N LYS A 79 -7.00 -25.36 -5.23
CA LYS A 79 -5.69 -25.36 -5.91
C LYS A 79 -5.34 -23.94 -6.32
N VAL A 80 -4.07 -23.58 -6.22
CA VAL A 80 -3.59 -22.24 -6.60
C VAL A 80 -3.91 -21.93 -8.06
N SER A 81 -3.76 -22.91 -8.95
CA SER A 81 -4.16 -22.75 -10.36
C SER A 81 -5.63 -22.34 -10.52
N GLN A 82 -6.53 -23.01 -9.79
CA GLN A 82 -7.96 -22.68 -9.82
C GLN A 82 -8.24 -21.29 -9.25
N ALA A 83 -7.57 -20.91 -8.15
CA ALA A 83 -7.71 -19.58 -7.56
C ALA A 83 -7.28 -18.48 -8.54
N LEU A 84 -6.17 -18.70 -9.23
CA LEU A 84 -5.64 -17.76 -10.23
C LEU A 84 -6.56 -17.66 -11.44
N GLU A 85 -7.09 -18.77 -11.96
CA GLU A 85 -8.06 -18.77 -13.06
C GLU A 85 -9.30 -17.94 -12.69
N SER A 86 -9.89 -18.17 -11.51
CA SER A 86 -11.05 -17.39 -11.05
C SER A 86 -10.72 -15.90 -10.84
N MET A 87 -9.51 -15.58 -10.37
CA MET A 87 -9.08 -14.19 -10.21
C MET A 87 -8.88 -13.51 -11.56
N MET A 88 -8.28 -14.19 -12.54
CA MET A 88 -8.10 -13.67 -13.89
C MET A 88 -9.45 -13.41 -14.56
N GLN A 89 -10.38 -14.37 -14.48
CA GLN A 89 -11.75 -14.20 -14.98
C GLN A 89 -12.45 -13.00 -14.33
N HIS A 90 -12.29 -12.83 -13.02
CA HIS A 90 -12.85 -11.67 -12.32
C HIS A 90 -12.27 -10.36 -12.86
N VAL A 91 -10.95 -10.26 -12.98
CA VAL A 91 -10.31 -9.06 -13.53
C VAL A 91 -10.76 -8.80 -14.96
N GLU A 92 -10.86 -9.83 -15.81
CA GLU A 92 -11.30 -9.71 -17.20
C GLU A 92 -12.75 -9.22 -17.32
N ILE A 93 -13.66 -9.69 -16.45
CA ILE A 93 -15.05 -9.22 -16.41
C ILE A 93 -15.14 -7.72 -16.07
N TYR A 94 -14.26 -7.22 -15.19
CA TYR A 94 -14.34 -5.86 -14.69
C TYR A 94 -13.36 -4.88 -15.35
N THR A 95 -12.48 -5.35 -16.24
CA THR A 95 -11.47 -4.50 -16.92
C THR A 95 -12.10 -3.36 -17.72
N GLU A 96 -13.27 -3.58 -18.32
CA GLU A 96 -14.01 -2.59 -19.10
C GLU A 96 -14.61 -1.47 -18.23
N TYR A 97 -14.76 -1.74 -16.92
CA TYR A 97 -15.36 -0.83 -15.95
C TYR A 97 -14.31 -0.11 -15.10
N ASP A 98 -13.03 -0.45 -15.22
CA ASP A 98 -11.94 0.20 -14.50
C ASP A 98 -11.52 1.49 -15.25
N PRO A 99 -11.79 2.69 -14.69
CA PRO A 99 -11.45 3.96 -15.33
C PRO A 99 -9.93 4.21 -15.46
N LEU A 100 -9.09 3.45 -14.76
CA LEU A 100 -7.64 3.53 -14.86
C LEU A 100 -7.09 2.75 -16.05
N ILE A 101 -7.82 1.74 -16.52
CA ILE A 101 -7.41 0.85 -17.63
C ILE A 101 -8.16 1.24 -18.90
N THR A 102 -9.49 1.36 -18.81
CA THR A 102 -10.37 1.61 -19.95
C THR A 102 -10.91 3.04 -19.88
N PRO A 103 -10.77 3.85 -20.95
CA PRO A 103 -11.33 5.21 -20.98
C PRO A 103 -12.84 5.21 -20.74
N THR A 104 -13.28 5.94 -19.72
CA THR A 104 -14.71 6.11 -19.41
C THR A 104 -15.39 7.04 -20.41
N GLN A 105 -16.62 6.72 -20.78
CA GLN A 105 -17.42 7.50 -21.72
C GLN A 105 -18.48 8.34 -21.00
N PRO A 106 -18.62 9.65 -21.28
CA PRO A 106 -17.99 10.39 -22.39
C PRO A 106 -16.54 10.81 -22.12
N SER A 107 -16.16 10.98 -20.85
CA SER A 107 -14.80 11.28 -20.44
C SER A 107 -14.58 10.93 -18.96
N ASN A 108 -13.33 10.95 -18.49
CA ASN A 108 -13.01 10.77 -17.07
C ASN A 108 -13.17 12.10 -16.31
N PRO A 109 -14.11 12.21 -15.36
CA PRO A 109 -14.39 13.48 -14.66
C PRO A 109 -13.19 14.10 -13.96
N TRP A 110 -12.24 13.28 -13.49
CA TRP A 110 -11.03 13.75 -12.80
C TRP A 110 -10.01 14.39 -13.73
N VAL A 111 -10.17 14.26 -15.05
CA VAL A 111 -9.24 14.77 -16.06
C VAL A 111 -9.90 15.85 -16.92
N SER A 112 -11.16 15.65 -17.31
CA SER A 112 -11.89 16.56 -18.20
C SER A 112 -12.67 17.65 -17.46
N GLU A 113 -12.79 17.57 -16.14
CA GLU A 113 -13.67 18.42 -15.33
C GLU A 113 -15.15 18.37 -15.78
N ASP A 114 -15.53 17.31 -16.50
CA ASP A 114 -16.89 17.06 -16.99
C ASP A 114 -17.62 16.03 -16.11
N LEU A 115 -18.75 16.44 -15.55
CA LEU A 115 -19.55 15.62 -14.64
C LEU A 115 -20.54 14.69 -15.36
N ALA A 116 -20.62 14.74 -16.69
CA ALA A 116 -21.58 13.96 -17.48
C ALA A 116 -21.50 12.45 -17.21
N TYR A 117 -20.28 11.91 -17.00
CA TYR A 117 -20.10 10.50 -16.63
C TYR A 117 -20.81 10.14 -15.32
N TRP A 118 -20.71 10.97 -14.27
CA TRP A 118 -21.38 10.70 -12.99
C TRP A 118 -22.88 10.91 -13.06
N GLN A 119 -23.35 11.88 -13.84
CA GLN A 119 -24.77 12.09 -14.07
C GLN A 119 -25.41 10.86 -14.73
N LEU A 120 -24.78 10.34 -15.79
CA LEU A 120 -25.24 9.15 -16.51
C LEU A 120 -25.27 7.89 -15.64
N ASN A 121 -24.30 7.76 -14.73
CA ASN A 121 -24.18 6.63 -13.81
C ASN A 121 -24.89 6.87 -12.46
N SER A 122 -25.68 7.95 -12.34
CA SER A 122 -26.50 8.19 -11.16
C SER A 122 -27.46 7.02 -10.93
N PRO A 123 -27.68 6.57 -9.67
CA PRO A 123 -28.57 5.44 -9.37
C PRO A 123 -29.97 5.55 -9.99
N LEU A 124 -30.49 6.78 -10.09
CA LEU A 124 -31.77 7.08 -10.74
C LEU A 124 -31.70 6.85 -12.25
N GLU A 125 -30.62 7.29 -12.91
CA GLU A 125 -30.41 7.17 -14.36
C GLU A 125 -30.17 5.73 -14.81
N VAL A 126 -29.43 4.96 -14.01
CA VAL A 126 -29.23 3.53 -14.25
C VAL A 126 -30.55 2.75 -14.14
N MET A 127 -31.39 3.10 -13.16
CA MET A 127 -32.70 2.47 -12.97
C MET A 127 -33.65 2.78 -14.14
N MET A 128 -33.76 4.03 -14.57
CA MET A 128 -34.62 4.42 -15.70
C MET A 128 -34.14 3.83 -17.04
N HIS A 129 -32.83 3.68 -17.27
CA HIS A 129 -32.31 3.00 -18.46
C HIS A 129 -32.62 1.50 -18.47
N ARG A 130 -32.56 0.84 -17.32
CA ARG A 130 -32.97 -0.57 -17.17
C ARG A 130 -34.47 -0.76 -17.43
N LEU A 131 -35.31 0.10 -16.85
CA LEU A 131 -36.75 0.09 -17.07
C LEU A 131 -37.10 0.33 -18.56
N ARG A 132 -36.45 1.30 -19.21
CA ARG A 132 -36.67 1.58 -20.65
C ARG A 132 -36.36 0.37 -21.54
N LYS A 133 -35.24 -0.33 -21.29
CA LYS A 133 -34.90 -1.57 -22.00
C LYS A 133 -35.91 -2.70 -21.73
N SER A 134 -36.38 -2.85 -20.49
CA SER A 134 -37.40 -3.85 -20.15
C SER A 134 -38.75 -3.59 -20.84
N PHE A 135 -39.15 -2.32 -20.98
CA PHE A 135 -40.35 -1.95 -21.74
C PHE A 135 -40.20 -2.22 -23.24
N GLU A 136 -39.04 -1.92 -23.83
CA GLU A 136 -38.80 -2.12 -25.27
C GLU A 136 -38.79 -3.61 -25.68
N VAL A 137 -38.35 -4.50 -24.78
CA VAL A 137 -38.40 -5.96 -24.96
C VAL A 137 -39.82 -6.52 -24.81
N MET A 138 -40.68 -5.86 -24.04
CA MET A 138 -42.07 -6.31 -23.82
C MET A 138 -43.03 -5.86 -24.92
N VAL A 139 -42.65 -4.85 -25.71
CA VAL A 139 -43.44 -4.27 -26.81
C VAL A 139 -43.06 -4.89 -28.17
N LYS A 140 -42.08 -5.79 -28.20
CA LYS A 140 -41.72 -6.63 -29.36
C LYS A 140 -42.16 -8.06 -29.12
#